data_AF-A0A2Z6E3D7-F1
#
_entry.id   AF-A0A2Z6E3D7-F1
#
_cell.length_a   1.000
_cell.length_b   1.000
_cell.length_c   1.000
_cell.angle_alpha   90.00
_cell.angle_beta   90.00
_cell.angle_gamma   90.00
#
_symmetry.space_group_name_H-M   'P 1'
#
loop_
_entity.id
_entity.type
_entity.pdbx_description
1 polymer ?
#
loop_
_entity_poly.entity_id
_entity_poly.type
_entity_poly.pdbx_seq_one_letter_code
_entity_poly.pdbx_strand_id
1 'polypeptide(L)' 'MNATCPRCRKQDAAAVHQGREDGVVVWTVYHCPRCAFTWRDSEPAETIDPALRDPDFAVDPDHPEQYRYNIPPAKRHG' A
#
# COMPACT_ATOMS: atom_id res chain seq x y z
N MET A 1 3.50 -11.29 -11.98
CA MET A 1 3.21 -9.91 -12.44
C MET A 1 3.20 -9.04 -11.20
N ASN A 2 3.91 -7.92 -11.23
CA ASN A 2 3.90 -6.97 -10.11
C ASN A 2 2.82 -5.92 -10.35
N ALA A 3 2.07 -5.57 -9.30
CA ALA A 3 1.03 -4.55 -9.39
C ALA A 3 1.62 -3.15 -9.12
N THR A 4 1.04 -2.13 -9.74
CA THR A 4 1.31 -0.73 -9.40
C THR A 4 0.71 -0.42 -8.03
N CYS A 5 1.51 0.10 -7.11
CA CYS A 5 1.00 0.52 -5.81
C CYS A 5 0.10 1.76 -5.96
N PRO A 6 -1.15 1.75 -5.46
CA PRO A 6 -2.04 2.90 -5.54
C PRO A 6 -1.55 4.10 -4.73
N ARG A 7 -0.74 3.84 -3.70
CA ARG A 7 -0.28 4.89 -2.78
C ARG A 7 0.99 5.59 -3.26
N CYS A 8 1.96 4.85 -3.78
CA CYS A 8 3.26 5.41 -4.20
C CYS A 8 3.59 5.25 -5.69
N ARG A 9 2.68 4.67 -6.48
CA ARG A 9 2.78 4.51 -7.95
C ARG A 9 3.99 3.69 -8.45
N LYS A 10 4.74 3.03 -7.57
CA LYS A 10 5.84 2.11 -7.94
C LYS A 10 5.29 0.73 -8.34
N GLN A 11 5.95 0.07 -9.28
CA GLN A 11 5.54 -1.22 -9.88
C GLN A 11 6.19 -2.44 -9.21
N ASP A 12 6.24 -2.42 -7.87
CA ASP A 12 6.97 -3.42 -7.09
C ASP A 12 6.06 -4.26 -6.18
N ALA A 13 4.73 -4.07 -6.26
CA ALA A 13 3.83 -4.73 -5.34
C ALA A 13 3.62 -6.20 -5.70
N ALA A 14 3.71 -7.06 -4.69
CA ALA A 14 3.57 -8.50 -4.83
C ALA A 14 2.20 -8.96 -4.31
N ALA A 15 1.58 -9.91 -5.00
CA ALA A 15 0.45 -10.65 -4.45
C ALA A 15 0.93 -11.52 -3.28
N VAL A 16 0.31 -11.37 -2.11
CA VAL A 16 0.72 -12.06 -0.88
C VAL A 16 -0.33 -13.03 -0.35
N HIS A 17 -1.59 -12.87 -0.75
CA HIS A 17 -2.66 -13.80 -0.36
C HIS A 17 -3.83 -13.76 -1.33
N GLN A 18 -4.62 -14.84 -1.38
CA GLN A 18 -5.84 -14.91 -2.18
C GLN A 18 -6.99 -15.45 -1.34
N GLY A 19 -8.13 -14.79 -1.38
CA GLY A 19 -9.39 -15.32 -0.88
C GLY A 19 -10.04 -16.18 -1.94
N ARG A 20 -10.51 -17.37 -1.55
CA ARG A 20 -11.18 -18.30 -2.46
C ARG A 20 -12.52 -18.76 -1.90
N GLU A 21 -13.52 -18.78 -2.77
CA GLU A 21 -14.86 -19.33 -2.52
C GLU A 21 -15.14 -20.36 -3.62
N ASP A 22 -15.51 -21.59 -3.23
CA ASP A 22 -15.73 -22.72 -4.16
C ASP A 22 -14.58 -22.94 -5.16
N GLY A 23 -13.35 -22.70 -4.71
CA GLY A 23 -12.12 -22.83 -5.51
C GLY A 23 -11.80 -21.62 -6.41
N VAL A 24 -12.72 -20.65 -6.54
CA VAL A 24 -12.58 -19.44 -7.35
C VAL A 24 -11.94 -18.33 -6.53
N VAL A 25 -10.97 -17.60 -7.11
CA VAL A 25 -10.38 -16.42 -6.46
C VAL A 25 -11.39 -15.27 -6.49
N VAL A 26 -11.77 -14.76 -5.32
CA VAL A 26 -12.69 -13.63 -5.18
C VAL A 26 -11.99 -12.31 -4.86
N TRP A 27 -10.77 -12.38 -4.31
CA TRP A 27 -9.87 -11.23 -4.15
C TRP A 27 -8.42 -11.68 -3.98
N THR A 28 -7.49 -10.80 -4.32
CA THR A 28 -6.04 -10.94 -4.08
C THR A 28 -5.55 -9.78 -3.24
N VAL A 29 -4.84 -10.08 -2.15
CA VAL A 29 -4.12 -9.07 -1.36
C VAL A 29 -2.76 -8.81 -1.99
N TYR A 30 -2.44 -7.55 -2.18
CA TYR A 30 -1.14 -7.06 -2.64
C TYR A 30 -0.43 -6.30 -1.54
N HIS A 31 0.90 -6.42 -1.48
CA HIS A 31 1.77 -5.66 -0.59
C HIS A 31 2.84 -4.93 -1.40
N CYS A 32 2.97 -3.62 -1.17
CA CYS A 32 4.05 -2.81 -1.74
C CYS A 32 5.25 -2.76 -0.80
N PRO A 33 6.41 -3.33 -1.16
CA PRO A 33 7.60 -3.30 -0.31
C PRO A 33 8.24 -1.90 -0.16
N ARG A 34 7.88 -0.95 -1.03
CA ARG A 34 8.44 0.42 -0.99
C ARG A 34 7.83 1.27 0.11
N CYS A 35 6.51 1.23 0.25
CA CYS A 35 5.80 2.05 1.24
C CYS A 35 5.06 1.23 2.31
N ALA A 36 5.11 -0.10 2.25
CA ALA A 36 4.37 -1.02 3.14
C ALA A 36 2.83 -0.86 3.06
N PHE A 37 2.29 -0.37 1.93
CA PHE A 37 0.84 -0.36 1.72
C PHE A 37 0.36 -1.75 1.33
N THR A 38 -0.75 -2.18 1.92
CA THR A 38 -1.40 -3.45 1.63
C THR A 38 -2.86 -3.19 1.27
N TRP A 39 -3.37 -3.84 0.21
CA TRP A 39 -4.75 -3.68 -0.26
C TRP A 39 -5.26 -4.95 -0.94
N ARG A 40 -6.57 -5.09 -1.11
CA ARG A 40 -7.18 -6.11 -1.99
C ARG A 40 -7.50 -5.49 -3.35
N ASP A 41 -7.42 -6.27 -4.42
CA ASP A 41 -7.95 -5.86 -5.74
C ASP A 41 -9.47 -5.59 -5.75
N SER A 42 -10.19 -6.06 -4.73
CA SER A 42 -11.63 -5.84 -4.55
C SER A 42 -12.00 -4.58 -3.74
N GLU A 43 -11.04 -3.74 -3.33
CA GLU A 43 -11.36 -2.49 -2.64
C GLU A 43 -12.00 -1.46 -3.60
N PRO A 44 -12.76 -0.46 -3.10
CA PRO A 44 -13.35 0.58 -3.94
C PRO A 44 -12.29 1.34 -4.76
N ALA A 45 -12.63 1.74 -5.98
CA ALA A 45 -11.67 2.34 -6.92
C ALA A 45 -11.05 3.65 -6.37
N GLU A 46 -11.83 4.45 -5.64
CA GLU A 46 -11.34 5.65 -4.94
C GLU A 46 -10.26 5.36 -3.89
N THR A 47 -10.05 4.10 -3.51
CA THR A 47 -9.00 3.68 -2.58
C THR A 47 -7.79 3.05 -3.26
N ILE A 48 -7.96 2.39 -4.42
CA ILE A 48 -6.92 1.57 -5.06
C ILE A 48 -6.63 1.90 -6.54
N ASP A 49 -7.33 2.87 -7.13
CA ASP A 49 -6.96 3.44 -8.42
C ASP A 49 -6.10 4.70 -8.18
N PRO A 50 -4.81 4.73 -8.61
CA PRO A 50 -3.94 5.90 -8.46
C PRO A 50 -4.48 7.20 -9.09
N ALA A 51 -5.42 7.11 -10.04
CA ALA A 51 -6.05 8.26 -10.70
C ALA A 51 -7.28 8.80 -9.95
N LEU A 52 -7.95 7.95 -9.16
CA LEU A 52 -9.14 8.33 -8.39
C LEU A 52 -8.86 8.55 -6.91
N ARG A 53 -7.77 7.96 -6.40
CA ARG A 53 -7.36 8.10 -5.00
C ARG A 53 -7.00 9.54 -4.67
N ASP A 54 -7.53 10.01 -3.55
CA ASP A 54 -7.24 11.34 -3.02
C ASP A 54 -5.71 11.53 -2.84
N PRO A 55 -5.13 12.56 -3.49
CA PRO A 55 -3.70 12.86 -3.43
C PRO A 55 -3.14 13.06 -2.03
N ASP A 56 -3.94 13.51 -1.05
CA ASP A 56 -3.48 13.74 0.33
C ASP A 56 -3.04 12.43 1.01
N PHE A 57 -3.49 11.28 0.51
CA PHE A 57 -3.09 9.97 0.98
C PHE A 57 -2.05 9.28 0.10
N ALA A 58 -1.50 9.95 -0.90
CA ALA A 58 -0.37 9.45 -1.68
C ALA A 58 0.94 9.60 -0.89
N VAL A 59 1.90 8.71 -1.12
CA VAL A 59 3.21 8.76 -0.47
C VAL A 59 4.35 8.63 -1.47
N ASP A 60 5.41 9.39 -1.29
CA ASP A 60 6.68 9.23 -1.98
C ASP A 60 7.70 8.59 -1.02
N PRO A 61 7.94 7.27 -1.13
CA PRO A 61 8.89 6.56 -0.29
C PRO A 61 10.35 6.92 -0.61
N ASP A 62 10.62 7.62 -1.72
CA ASP A 62 11.97 8.03 -2.10
C ASP A 62 12.39 9.36 -1.43
N HIS A 63 11.42 10.10 -0.87
CA HIS A 63 11.63 11.37 -0.16
C HIS A 63 10.94 11.37 1.22
N PRO A 64 11.30 10.46 2.14
CA PRO A 64 10.64 10.33 3.44
C PRO A 64 10.78 11.57 4.34
N GLU A 65 11.80 12.39 4.12
CA GLU A 65 12.09 13.62 4.87
C GLU A 65 11.03 14.71 4.72
N GLN A 66 10.18 14.63 3.69
CA GLN A 66 9.06 15.58 3.54
C GLN A 66 7.95 15.35 4.57
N TYR A 67 7.92 14.18 5.21
CA TYR A 67 6.92 13.82 6.20
C TYR A 67 7.35 14.22 7.60
N ARG A 68 6.41 14.78 8.37
CA ARG A 68 6.64 15.09 9.78
C ARG A 68 6.74 13.80 10.59
N TYR A 69 7.80 13.67 11.38
CA TYR A 69 7.86 12.69 12.47
C TYR A 69 6.75 12.97 13.48
N ASN A 70 5.76 12.10 13.53
CA ASN A 70 4.63 12.17 14.45
C ASN A 70 4.79 11.26 15.68
N ILE A 71 5.74 10.31 15.65
CA ILE A 71 6.05 9.41 16.75
C ILE A 71 7.36 9.89 17.40
N PRO A 72 7.35 10.29 18.69
CA PRO A 72 8.58 10.60 19.40
C PRO A 72 9.50 9.37 19.44
N PRO A 73 10.83 9.55 19.38
CA PRO A 73 11.75 8.44 19.56
C PRO A 73 11.51 7.78 20.92
N ALA A 74 11.61 6.45 20.97
CA ALA A 74 11.51 5.71 22.21
C ALA A 74 12.52 6.26 23.24
N LYS A 75 12.06 6.54 24.46
CA LYS A 75 12.96 6.93 25.54
C LYS A 75 13.93 5.78 25.78
N ARG A 76 15.23 6.04 25.68
CA ARG A 76 16.24 5.06 26.12
C ARG A 76 16.06 4.89 27.63
N HIS A 77 15.65 3.70 28.06
CA HIS A 77 15.83 3.31 29.46
C HIS A 77 17.32 2.99 29.63
N GLY A 78 17.99 3.83 30.42
CA GLY A 78 19.37 3.59 30.84
C GLY A 78 19.48 2.45 31.85
#